data_AF-A0A819L290-F1
#
_entry.id   AF-A0A819L290-F1
#
_cell.length_a   1.000
_cell.length_b   1.000
_cell.length_c   1.000
_cell.angle_alpha   90.00
_cell.angle_beta   90.00
_cell.angle_gamma   90.00
#
_symmetry.space_group_name_H-M   'P 1'
#
loop_
_entity.id
_entity.type
_entity.pdbx_description
1 polymer ?
#
loop_
_entity_poly.entity_id
_entity_poly.type
_entity_poly.pdbx_seq_one_letter_code
_entity_poly.pdbx_strand_id
1 'polypeptide(L)'
;MPPVLCMIRDTELLFSKKLTPQEKAFEPSRFRRIIRKFIKKMKPGQRIMFIGMSSQPYRARIKQLLQIYEHIILFPRPNYGSRRKIFYEVLIEKYNMNINDVELSILASISDGYTVGQILETIDKVINIKHENKYSNKICTAIDFISILGTKIPVFIDEENKIKNWYAQTANGIKRLNEKAQTSITSKRTSLKKQS
;
A
#
# COMPACT_ATOMS: atom_id res chain seq x y z
N MET A 1 -5.19 3.77 -32.63
CA MET A 1 -5.98 3.82 -31.37
C MET A 1 -5.10 4.30 -30.22
N PRO A 2 -5.46 5.35 -29.47
CA PRO A 2 -4.69 5.84 -28.33
C PRO A 2 -4.61 4.81 -27.20
N PRO A 3 -3.60 4.89 -26.30
CA PRO A 3 -3.54 4.04 -25.12
C PRO A 3 -4.72 4.33 -24.18
N VAL A 4 -5.33 3.29 -23.63
CA VAL A 4 -6.48 3.39 -22.71
C VAL A 4 -6.17 2.68 -21.40
N LEU A 5 -6.44 3.37 -20.29
CA LEU A 5 -6.33 2.83 -18.94
C LEU A 5 -7.73 2.61 -18.36
N CYS A 6 -8.05 1.37 -17.97
CA CYS A 6 -9.29 1.04 -17.28
C CYS A 6 -8.99 0.68 -15.82
N MET A 7 -9.46 1.51 -14.90
CA MET A 7 -9.32 1.28 -13.46
C MET A 7 -10.60 0.68 -12.87
N ILE A 8 -10.44 -0.40 -12.11
CA ILE A 8 -11.53 -1.09 -11.40
C ILE A 8 -11.21 -1.04 -9.91
N ARG A 9 -12.03 -0.29 -9.16
CA ARG A 9 -11.95 -0.26 -7.70
C ARG A 9 -12.62 -1.50 -7.10
N ASP A 10 -12.15 -1.91 -5.94
CA ASP A 10 -12.68 -3.03 -5.15
C ASP A 10 -12.88 -4.30 -5.98
N THR A 11 -11.88 -4.61 -6.82
CA THR A 11 -11.98 -5.71 -7.78
C THR A 11 -12.16 -7.08 -7.12
N GLU A 12 -11.85 -7.22 -5.84
CA GLU A 12 -12.08 -8.43 -5.06
C GLU A 12 -13.56 -8.83 -5.04
N LEU A 13 -14.47 -7.84 -5.08
CA LEU A 13 -15.92 -8.07 -5.02
C LEU A 13 -16.42 -8.86 -6.22
N LEU A 14 -15.82 -8.66 -7.39
CA LEU A 14 -16.13 -9.40 -8.62
C LEU A 14 -15.88 -10.91 -8.48
N PHE A 15 -14.98 -11.29 -7.58
CA PHE A 15 -14.56 -12.68 -7.37
C PHE A 15 -14.78 -13.14 -5.93
N SER A 16 -15.51 -12.38 -5.12
CA SER A 16 -15.65 -12.65 -3.69
C SER A 16 -16.43 -13.94 -3.45
N LYS A 17 -16.04 -14.69 -2.42
CA LYS A 17 -16.79 -15.87 -1.96
C LYS A 17 -18.11 -15.47 -1.29
N LYS A 18 -18.11 -14.36 -0.55
CA LYS A 18 -19.25 -13.84 0.22
C LYS A 18 -19.42 -12.36 -0.08
N LEU A 19 -20.65 -11.97 -0.41
CA LEU A 19 -21.03 -10.59 -0.70
C LEU A 19 -22.10 -10.14 0.30
N THR A 20 -21.96 -8.94 0.82
CA THR A 20 -22.99 -8.29 1.65
C THR A 20 -24.22 -7.93 0.78
N PRO A 21 -25.40 -7.70 1.37
CA PRO A 21 -26.58 -7.27 0.61
C PRO A 21 -26.33 -6.01 -0.23
N GLN A 22 -25.59 -5.04 0.34
CA GLN A 22 -25.19 -3.81 -0.36
C GLN A 22 -24.26 -4.09 -1.54
N GLU A 23 -23.25 -4.94 -1.35
CA GLU A 23 -22.31 -5.32 -2.43
C GLU A 23 -23.02 -6.06 -3.59
N LYS A 24 -24.06 -6.85 -3.28
CA LYS A 24 -24.86 -7.55 -4.30
C LYS A 24 -25.68 -6.61 -5.18
N ALA A 25 -26.13 -5.47 -4.64
CA ALA A 25 -26.93 -4.49 -5.38
C ALA A 25 -26.18 -3.91 -6.58
N PHE A 26 -24.84 -3.87 -6.53
CA PHE A 26 -23.99 -3.43 -7.64
C PHE A 26 -23.80 -4.47 -8.76
N GLU A 27 -24.49 -5.62 -8.69
CA GLU A 27 -24.43 -6.71 -9.67
C GLU A 27 -22.99 -7.14 -10.09
N PRO A 28 -22.06 -7.42 -9.15
CA PRO A 28 -20.65 -7.70 -9.46
C PRO A 28 -20.46 -8.89 -10.41
N SER A 29 -21.35 -9.89 -10.36
CA SER A 29 -21.37 -11.05 -11.25
C SER A 29 -21.59 -10.66 -12.73
N ARG A 30 -22.46 -9.66 -12.97
CA ARG A 30 -22.74 -9.15 -14.32
C ARG A 30 -21.52 -8.43 -14.86
N PHE A 31 -20.91 -7.56 -14.06
CA PHE A 31 -19.71 -6.81 -14.43
C PHE A 31 -18.53 -7.74 -14.74
N ARG A 32 -18.32 -8.76 -13.90
CA ARG A 32 -17.34 -9.83 -14.16
C ARG A 32 -17.54 -10.50 -15.52
N ARG A 33 -18.78 -10.82 -15.90
CA ARG A 33 -19.07 -11.46 -17.21
C ARG A 33 -18.70 -10.53 -18.37
N ILE A 34 -19.00 -9.23 -18.22
CA ILE A 34 -18.67 -8.21 -19.23
C ILE A 34 -17.15 -8.11 -19.39
N ILE A 35 -16.41 -7.95 -18.30
CA ILE A 35 -14.94 -7.87 -18.32
C ILE A 35 -14.32 -9.11 -18.98
N ARG A 36 -14.78 -10.31 -18.59
CA ARG A 36 -14.26 -11.56 -19.20
C ARG A 36 -14.51 -11.64 -20.70
N LYS A 37 -15.68 -11.17 -21.17
CA LYS A 37 -15.98 -11.11 -22.61
C LYS A 37 -15.11 -10.07 -23.31
N PHE A 38 -14.88 -8.92 -22.67
CA PHE A 38 -14.05 -7.85 -23.22
C PHE A 38 -12.60 -8.31 -23.39
N ILE A 39 -12.00 -8.87 -22.34
CA ILE A 39 -10.62 -9.37 -22.36
C ILE A 39 -10.42 -10.43 -23.44
N LYS A 40 -11.36 -11.38 -23.59
CA LYS A 40 -11.28 -12.41 -24.63
C LYS A 40 -11.35 -11.86 -26.06
N LYS A 41 -11.95 -10.70 -26.25
CA LYS A 41 -12.05 -10.03 -27.57
C LYS A 41 -10.83 -9.16 -27.87
N MET A 42 -9.93 -8.94 -26.90
CA MET A 42 -8.75 -8.12 -27.13
C MET A 42 -7.77 -8.83 -28.06
N LYS A 43 -7.24 -8.06 -29.02
CA LYS A 43 -6.23 -8.54 -29.97
C LYS A 43 -4.85 -8.00 -29.59
N PRO A 44 -3.76 -8.74 -29.86
CA PRO A 44 -2.40 -8.20 -29.75
C PRO A 44 -2.28 -6.87 -30.52
N GLY A 45 -1.58 -5.89 -29.94
CA GLY A 45 -1.43 -4.54 -30.51
C GLY A 45 -2.47 -3.52 -30.04
N GLN A 46 -3.53 -3.94 -29.33
CA GLN A 46 -4.44 -3.02 -28.65
C GLN A 46 -3.79 -2.49 -27.37
N ARG A 47 -3.57 -1.18 -27.30
CA ARG A 47 -2.91 -0.48 -26.18
C ARG A 47 -3.87 -0.24 -25.01
N ILE A 48 -4.40 -1.30 -24.41
CA ILE A 48 -5.39 -1.21 -23.32
C ILE A 48 -4.82 -1.90 -22.08
N MET A 49 -4.84 -1.23 -20.93
CA MET A 49 -4.40 -1.78 -19.65
C MET A 49 -5.52 -1.77 -18.61
N PHE A 50 -5.73 -2.90 -17.94
CA PHE A 50 -6.66 -3.02 -16.82
C PHE A 50 -5.89 -2.97 -15.50
N ILE A 51 -6.25 -2.03 -14.63
CA ILE A 51 -5.74 -1.94 -13.26
C ILE A 51 -6.87 -2.24 -12.29
N GLY A 52 -6.75 -3.34 -11.56
CA GLY A 52 -7.61 -3.67 -10.44
C GLY A 52 -7.00 -3.18 -9.13
N MET A 53 -7.75 -2.40 -8.36
CA MET A 53 -7.37 -1.99 -7.01
C MET A 53 -8.17 -2.81 -5.99
N SER A 54 -7.51 -3.21 -4.91
CA SER A 54 -8.10 -4.05 -3.88
C SER A 54 -7.47 -3.74 -2.52
N SER A 55 -8.30 -3.60 -1.49
CA SER A 55 -7.84 -3.52 -0.10
C SER A 55 -7.97 -4.87 0.61
N GLN A 56 -8.87 -5.74 0.13
CA GLN A 56 -9.14 -7.05 0.71
C GLN A 56 -9.05 -8.19 -0.32
N PRO A 57 -7.89 -8.38 -0.98
CA PRO A 57 -7.76 -9.33 -2.08
C PRO A 57 -8.00 -10.79 -1.65
N TYR A 58 -7.81 -11.10 -0.37
CA TYR A 58 -8.08 -12.41 0.23
C TYR A 58 -9.56 -12.83 0.21
N ARG A 59 -10.51 -11.89 0.01
CA ARG A 59 -11.94 -12.22 -0.15
C ARG A 59 -12.22 -12.87 -1.50
N ALA A 60 -11.40 -12.57 -2.50
CA ALA A 60 -11.53 -13.07 -3.86
C ALA A 60 -11.09 -14.53 -4.00
N ARG A 61 -11.70 -15.24 -4.96
CA ARG A 61 -11.19 -16.53 -5.43
C ARG A 61 -9.93 -16.30 -6.27
N ILE A 62 -8.76 -16.58 -5.68
CA ILE A 62 -7.45 -16.29 -6.27
C ILE A 62 -7.29 -16.75 -7.72
N LYS A 63 -7.65 -18.00 -8.05
CA LYS A 63 -7.56 -18.53 -9.43
C LYS A 63 -8.38 -17.72 -10.44
N GLN A 64 -9.52 -17.17 -10.02
CA GLN A 64 -10.40 -16.41 -10.92
C GLN A 64 -9.94 -14.97 -11.10
N LEU A 65 -9.30 -14.40 -10.08
CA LEU A 65 -8.70 -13.08 -10.10
C LEU A 65 -7.44 -13.09 -10.97
N LEU A 66 -6.57 -14.09 -10.80
CA LEU A 66 -5.35 -14.28 -11.60
C LEU A 66 -5.59 -14.57 -13.09
N GLN A 67 -6.80 -15.01 -13.47
CA GLN A 67 -7.20 -15.13 -14.88
C GLN A 67 -7.38 -13.78 -15.57
N ILE A 68 -7.53 -12.70 -14.81
CA ILE A 68 -7.75 -11.35 -15.32
C ILE A 68 -6.53 -10.47 -15.06
N TYR A 69 -5.93 -10.58 -13.87
CA TYR A 69 -4.77 -9.80 -13.48
C TYR A 69 -3.54 -10.69 -13.44
N GLU A 70 -2.72 -10.57 -14.49
CA GLU A 70 -1.47 -11.34 -14.63
C GLU A 70 -0.39 -10.86 -13.65
N HIS A 71 -0.31 -9.53 -13.45
CA HIS A 71 0.66 -8.90 -12.59
C HIS A 71 -0.02 -8.33 -11.35
N ILE A 72 0.42 -8.80 -10.18
CA ILE A 72 -0.03 -8.29 -8.88
C ILE A 72 1.12 -7.55 -8.22
N ILE A 73 0.83 -6.32 -7.79
CA ILE A 73 1.74 -5.47 -7.03
C ILE A 73 1.17 -5.32 -5.63
N LEU A 74 1.93 -5.75 -4.64
CA LEU A 74 1.63 -5.52 -3.23
C LEU A 74 2.24 -4.19 -2.79
N PHE A 75 1.41 -3.33 -2.19
CA PHE A 75 1.82 -2.11 -1.51
C PHE A 75 1.89 -2.37 0.00
N PRO A 76 3.08 -2.65 0.56
CA PRO A 76 3.22 -2.87 2.00
C PRO A 76 3.16 -1.55 2.79
N ARG A 77 2.94 -1.66 4.09
CA ARG A 77 3.09 -0.54 5.02
C ARG A 77 4.55 -0.04 5.00
N PRO A 78 4.79 1.29 5.09
CA PRO A 78 6.16 1.81 5.13
C PRO A 78 6.89 1.30 6.38
N ASN A 79 8.12 0.82 6.18
CA ASN A 79 9.01 0.49 7.29
C ASN A 79 9.53 1.77 7.96
N TYR A 80 10.24 1.63 9.09
CA TYR A 80 10.78 2.77 9.84
C TYR A 80 11.58 3.76 8.97
N GLY A 81 12.52 3.25 8.17
CA GLY A 81 13.33 4.07 7.28
C GLY A 81 12.51 4.81 6.23
N SER A 82 11.49 4.16 5.66
CA SER A 82 10.56 4.76 4.70
C SER A 82 9.73 5.87 5.35
N ARG A 83 9.23 5.65 6.59
CA ARG A 83 8.48 6.68 7.32
C ARG A 83 9.36 7.88 7.62
N ARG A 84 10.58 7.66 8.12
CA ARG A 84 11.56 8.74 8.36
C ARG A 84 11.85 9.53 7.08
N LYS A 85 12.02 8.84 5.95
CA LYS A 85 12.22 9.46 4.65
C LYS A 85 11.01 10.26 4.18
N ILE A 86 9.79 9.75 4.34
CA ILE A 86 8.55 10.47 4.02
C ILE A 86 8.46 11.78 4.82
N PHE A 87 8.70 11.73 6.13
CA PHE A 87 8.70 12.95 6.94
C PHE A 87 9.78 13.94 6.50
N TYR A 88 10.97 13.46 6.13
CA TYR A 88 12.04 14.30 5.62
C TYR A 88 11.64 14.99 4.30
N GLU A 89 11.23 14.23 3.29
CA GLU A 89 10.85 14.76 1.97
C GLU A 89 9.69 15.77 2.08
N VAL A 90 8.72 15.50 2.95
CA VAL A 90 7.56 16.38 3.07
C VAL A 90 7.86 17.60 3.95
N LEU A 91 8.32 17.41 5.18
CA LEU A 91 8.49 18.54 6.11
C LEU A 91 9.68 19.42 5.72
N ILE A 92 10.80 18.83 5.31
CA ILE A 92 12.03 19.58 5.05
C ILE A 92 12.09 20.02 3.60
N GLU A 93 11.89 19.11 2.64
CA GLU A 93 12.04 19.48 1.22
C GLU A 93 10.82 20.21 0.67
N LYS A 94 9.60 19.73 0.91
CA LYS A 94 8.37 20.37 0.39
C LYS A 94 7.94 21.60 1.19
N TYR A 95 8.06 21.57 2.52
CA TYR A 95 7.62 22.67 3.40
C TYR A 95 8.77 23.54 3.93
N ASN A 96 10.01 23.32 3.48
CA ASN A 96 11.19 24.14 3.81
C ASN A 96 11.42 24.34 5.31
N MET A 97 11.10 23.33 6.13
CA MET A 97 11.35 23.36 7.57
C MET A 97 12.84 23.10 7.86
N ASN A 98 13.35 23.68 8.95
CA ASN A 98 14.70 23.38 9.37
C ASN A 98 14.76 21.96 9.93
N ILE A 99 15.81 21.21 9.59
CA ILE A 99 16.00 19.84 10.06
C ILE A 99 16.10 19.75 11.59
N ASN A 100 16.62 20.80 12.24
CA ASN A 100 16.74 20.87 13.70
C ASN A 100 15.40 21.13 14.39
N ASP A 101 14.39 21.58 13.65
CA ASP A 101 13.06 21.90 14.16
C ASP A 101 12.08 20.70 14.04
N VAL A 102 12.58 19.54 13.60
CA VAL A 102 11.78 18.34 13.32
C VAL A 102 12.45 17.08 13.86
N GLU A 103 11.78 16.42 14.80
CA GLU A 103 12.25 15.16 15.39
C GLU A 103 11.91 13.94 14.51
N LEU A 104 12.54 13.83 13.34
CA LEU A 104 12.24 12.81 12.32
C LEU A 104 12.23 11.38 12.86
N SER A 105 13.17 11.05 13.75
CA SER A 105 13.29 9.71 14.32
C SER A 105 12.12 9.35 15.23
N ILE A 106 11.62 10.33 16.00
CA ILE A 106 10.46 10.17 16.89
C ILE A 106 9.18 10.09 16.04
N LEU A 107 9.03 10.97 15.06
CA LEU A 107 7.91 10.93 14.10
C LEU A 107 7.81 9.56 13.40
N ALA A 108 8.95 8.99 12.98
CA ALA A 108 9.00 7.65 12.37
C ALA A 108 8.61 6.52 13.35
N SER A 109 8.89 6.68 14.65
CA SER A 109 8.51 5.72 15.69
C SER A 109 7.01 5.79 16.01
N ILE A 110 6.47 6.98 16.29
CA ILE A 110 5.05 7.16 16.66
C ILE A 110 4.09 6.85 15.50
N SER A 111 4.58 6.92 14.26
CA SER A 111 3.80 6.61 13.06
C SER A 111 3.85 5.13 12.67
N ASP A 112 4.35 4.24 13.53
CA ASP A 112 4.26 2.82 13.29
C ASP A 112 2.79 2.35 13.29
N GLY A 113 2.44 1.48 12.35
CA GLY A 113 1.06 1.06 12.11
C GLY A 113 0.30 1.88 11.06
N TYR A 114 0.74 3.09 10.71
CA TYR A 114 0.03 3.92 9.72
C TYR A 114 0.52 3.71 8.28
N THR A 115 -0.40 3.94 7.33
CA THR A 115 -0.11 3.96 5.90
C THR A 115 0.55 5.27 5.47
N VAL A 116 1.21 5.28 4.31
CA VAL A 116 1.79 6.52 3.75
C VAL A 116 0.73 7.60 3.58
N GLY A 117 -0.45 7.26 3.06
CA GLY A 117 -1.54 8.22 2.87
C GLY A 117 -2.01 8.86 4.18
N GLN A 118 -2.13 8.06 5.25
CA GLN A 118 -2.47 8.57 6.58
C GLN A 118 -1.40 9.50 7.15
N ILE A 119 -0.11 9.18 6.94
CA ILE A 119 1.00 10.02 7.37
C ILE A 119 0.98 11.36 6.63
N LEU A 120 0.82 11.34 5.30
CA LEU A 120 0.76 12.56 4.48
C LEU A 120 -0.42 13.45 4.88
N GLU A 121 -1.61 12.87 5.04
CA GLU A 121 -2.79 13.61 5.49
C GLU A 121 -2.60 14.22 6.89
N THR A 122 -1.89 13.51 7.77
CA THR A 122 -1.57 14.03 9.10
C THR A 122 -0.60 15.20 9.02
N ILE A 123 0.45 15.10 8.21
CA ILE A 123 1.41 16.18 7.98
C ILE A 123 0.69 17.43 7.47
N ASP A 124 -0.12 17.29 6.41
CA ASP A 124 -0.84 18.42 5.83
C ASP A 124 -1.80 19.05 6.86
N LYS A 125 -2.48 18.26 7.69
CA LYS A 125 -3.33 18.78 8.77
C LYS A 125 -2.55 19.52 9.86
N VAL A 126 -1.45 18.97 10.35
CA VAL A 126 -0.60 19.64 11.35
C VAL A 126 -0.14 21.00 10.81
N ILE A 127 0.36 21.01 9.57
CA ILE A 127 0.88 22.22 8.94
C ILE A 127 -0.21 23.27 8.77
N ASN A 128 -1.39 22.88 8.30
CA ASN A 128 -2.52 23.81 8.18
C ASN A 128 -2.92 24.41 9.53
N ILE A 129 -3.02 23.60 10.59
CA ILE A 129 -3.31 24.08 11.95
C ILE A 129 -2.25 25.07 12.44
N LYS A 130 -0.97 24.81 12.16
CA LYS A 130 0.12 25.71 12.57
C LYS A 130 0.14 27.01 11.76
N HIS A 131 -0.20 26.96 10.47
CA HIS A 131 -0.32 28.16 9.65
C HIS A 131 -1.49 29.07 10.08
N GLU A 132 -2.62 28.49 10.48
CA GLU A 132 -3.78 29.24 10.98
C GLU A 132 -3.49 29.90 12.33
N ASN A 133 -2.71 29.23 13.18
CA ASN A 133 -2.35 29.73 14.50
C ASN A 133 -1.13 30.67 14.43
N LYS A 134 -1.38 31.98 14.32
CA LYS A 134 -0.32 33.02 14.27
C LYS A 134 0.68 33.01 15.44
N TYR A 135 0.32 32.41 16.58
CA TYR A 135 1.17 32.25 17.77
C TYR A 135 1.82 30.87 17.88
N SER A 136 1.62 29.98 16.89
CA SER A 136 2.20 28.65 16.92
C SER A 136 3.69 28.71 16.64
N ASN A 137 4.48 28.01 17.46
CA ASN A 137 5.90 27.84 17.20
C ASN A 137 6.11 27.17 15.84
N LYS A 138 7.14 27.60 15.12
CA LYS A 138 7.53 26.99 13.85
C LYS A 138 7.97 25.54 14.00
N ILE A 139 8.42 25.13 15.19
CA ILE A 139 8.94 23.78 15.48
C ILE A 139 7.80 22.75 15.42
N CYS A 140 8.00 21.66 14.68
CA CYS A 140 7.05 20.56 14.57
C CYS A 140 7.43 19.43 15.53
N THR A 141 6.72 19.33 16.66
CA THR A 141 7.01 18.35 17.71
C THR A 141 6.11 17.13 17.60
N ALA A 142 6.56 15.98 18.10
CA ALA A 142 5.79 14.73 18.10
C ALA A 142 4.35 14.86 18.65
N ILE A 143 4.15 15.74 19.65
CA ILE A 143 2.85 16.00 20.28
C ILE A 143 1.80 16.48 19.27
N ASP A 144 2.21 17.37 18.34
CA ASP A 144 1.32 17.91 17.30
C ASP A 144 0.76 16.77 16.43
N PHE A 145 1.61 15.79 16.13
CA PHE A 145 1.26 14.64 15.29
C PHE A 145 0.46 13.58 16.04
N ILE A 146 0.77 13.32 17.32
CA ILE A 146 0.07 12.30 18.12
C ILE A 146 -1.43 12.58 18.18
N SER A 147 -1.82 13.85 18.38
CA SER A 147 -3.22 14.24 18.46
C SER A 147 -4.02 13.85 17.21
N ILE A 148 -3.43 14.06 16.02
CA ILE A 148 -4.07 13.78 14.74
C ILE A 148 -3.95 12.31 14.37
N LEU A 149 -2.78 11.69 14.58
CA LEU A 149 -2.57 10.27 14.35
C LEU A 149 -3.54 9.43 15.18
N GLY A 150 -3.78 9.80 16.44
CA GLY A 150 -4.71 9.12 17.34
C GLY A 150 -6.17 9.09 16.85
N THR A 151 -6.56 9.96 15.92
CA THR A 151 -7.89 9.93 15.29
C THR A 151 -8.00 8.91 14.15
N LYS A 152 -6.87 8.37 13.69
CA LYS A 152 -6.79 7.47 12.54
C LYS A 152 -6.73 6.02 13.00
N ILE A 153 -7.29 5.13 12.19
CA ILE A 153 -7.26 3.69 12.45
C ILE A 153 -5.92 3.13 11.89
N PRO A 154 -5.03 2.57 12.73
CA PRO A 154 -3.80 1.94 12.24
C PRO A 154 -4.12 0.64 11.50
N VAL A 155 -3.21 0.21 10.63
CA VAL A 155 -3.28 -1.10 9.98
C VAL A 155 -2.86 -2.16 10.98
N PHE A 156 -3.77 -3.09 11.27
CA PHE A 156 -3.51 -4.17 12.20
C PHE A 156 -2.63 -5.26 11.58
N ILE A 157 -1.77 -5.86 12.41
CA ILE A 157 -0.82 -6.91 12.00
C ILE A 157 -1.56 -8.11 11.39
N ASP A 158 -2.74 -8.47 11.92
CA ASP A 158 -3.53 -9.58 11.40
C ASP A 158 -4.06 -9.33 9.99
N GLU A 159 -4.48 -8.09 9.70
CA GLU A 159 -4.91 -7.69 8.36
C GLU A 159 -3.72 -7.72 7.38
N GLU A 160 -2.58 -7.21 7.83
CA GLU A 160 -1.34 -7.24 7.06
C GLU A 160 -0.92 -8.69 6.74
N ASN A 161 -1.02 -9.59 7.73
CA ASN A 161 -0.71 -11.00 7.57
C ASN A 161 -1.67 -11.70 6.61
N LYS A 162 -2.98 -11.40 6.64
CA LYS A 162 -3.95 -11.93 5.66
C LYS A 162 -3.55 -11.56 4.24
N ILE A 163 -3.15 -10.30 4.01
CA ILE A 163 -2.72 -9.83 2.69
C ILE A 163 -1.40 -10.51 2.28
N LYS A 164 -0.42 -10.60 3.18
CA LYS A 164 0.86 -11.27 2.91
C LYS A 164 0.68 -12.75 2.57
N ASN A 165 -0.13 -13.47 3.34
CA ASN A 165 -0.43 -14.90 3.13
C ASN A 165 -1.17 -15.14 1.81
N TRP A 166 -2.05 -14.22 1.43
CA TRP A 166 -2.69 -14.25 0.12
C TRP A 166 -1.70 -13.96 -1.01
N TYR A 167 -0.87 -12.92 -0.86
CA TYR A 167 0.10 -12.52 -1.87
C TYR A 167 1.15 -13.62 -2.13
N ALA A 168 1.55 -14.36 -1.08
CA ALA A 168 2.45 -15.51 -1.18
C ALA A 168 1.96 -16.61 -2.14
N GLN A 169 0.66 -16.68 -2.43
CA GLN A 169 0.07 -17.65 -3.35
C GLN A 169 0.08 -17.17 -4.82
N THR A 170 0.49 -15.92 -5.08
CA THR A 170 0.57 -15.34 -6.41
C THR A 170 1.93 -15.65 -7.05
N ALA A 171 2.01 -15.65 -8.39
CA ALA A 171 3.27 -15.92 -9.09
C ALA A 171 4.41 -14.97 -8.65
N ASN A 172 4.11 -13.67 -8.50
CA ASN A 172 5.07 -12.67 -8.02
C ASN A 172 5.44 -12.86 -6.55
N GLY A 173 4.50 -13.33 -5.72
CA GLY A 173 4.75 -13.65 -4.32
C GLY A 173 5.70 -14.84 -4.16
N ILE A 174 5.46 -15.91 -4.92
CA ILE A 174 6.31 -17.11 -4.92
C ILE A 174 7.74 -16.76 -5.36
N LYS A 175 7.88 -15.98 -6.46
CA LYS A 175 9.20 -15.50 -6.93
C LYS A 175 9.96 -14.75 -5.83
N ARG A 176 9.32 -13.78 -5.18
CA ARG A 176 9.92 -13.00 -4.07
C ARG A 176 10.29 -13.85 -2.86
N LEU A 177 9.51 -14.88 -2.54
CA LEU A 177 9.84 -15.80 -1.44
C LEU A 177 11.08 -16.62 -1.76
N ASN A 178 11.20 -17.10 -3.00
CA ASN A 178 12.38 -17.84 -3.45
C ASN A 178 13.64 -16.97 -3.45
N GLU A 179 13.54 -15.71 -3.89
CA GLU A 179 14.64 -14.73 -3.83
C GLU A 179 15.12 -14.48 -2.39
N LYS A 180 14.18 -14.36 -1.43
CA LYS A 180 14.50 -14.23 0.00
C LYS A 180 15.13 -15.49 0.59
N ALA A 181 14.68 -16.68 0.18
CA ALA A 181 15.28 -17.93 0.60
C ALA A 181 16.73 -18.07 0.07
N GLN A 182 16.99 -17.67 -1.17
CA GLN A 182 18.33 -17.72 -1.75
C GLN A 182 19.30 -16.74 -1.07
N THR A 183 18.87 -15.50 -0.85
CA THR A 183 19.69 -14.49 -0.16
C THR A 183 20.07 -14.90 1.27
N SER A 184 19.15 -15.53 2.01
CA SER A 184 19.41 -16.03 3.38
C SER A 184 20.34 -17.25 3.43
N ILE A 185 20.34 -18.11 2.41
CA ILE A 185 21.30 -19.21 2.28
C ILE A 185 22.70 -18.67 1.95
N THR A 186 22.78 -17.69 1.04
CA THR A 186 24.04 -17.04 0.66
C THR A 186 24.67 -16.30 1.84
N SER A 187 23.86 -15.56 2.63
CA SER A 187 24.36 -14.83 3.80
C SER A 187 24.91 -15.76 4.89
N LYS A 188 24.25 -16.91 5.14
CA LYS A 188 24.74 -17.94 6.07
C LYS A 188 26.05 -18.60 5.60
N ARG A 189 26.20 -18.85 4.30
CA ARG A 189 27.45 -19.39 3.74
C ARG A 189 28.62 -18.40 3.85
N THR A 190 28.35 -17.11 3.68
CA THR A 190 29.38 -16.06 3.85
C THR A 190 29.78 -15.80 5.29
N SER A 191 28.88 -16.00 6.27
CA SER A 191 29.25 -15.89 7.70
C SER A 191 30.08 -17.09 8.17
N LEU A 192 29.81 -18.29 7.65
CA LEU A 192 30.59 -19.51 7.97
C LEU A 192 32.03 -19.45 7.43
N LYS A 193 32.25 -18.82 6.26
CA LYS A 193 33.59 -18.64 5.67
C LYS A 193 34.44 -17.53 6.31
N LYS A 194 33.85 -16.66 7.15
CA LYS A 194 34.58 -15.60 7.86
C LYS A 194 35.02 -16.00 9.27
N GLN A 195 34.64 -17.20 9.72
CA GLN A 195 34.99 -17.77 11.03
C GLN A 195 36.03 -18.90 10.93
N SER A 196 36.56 -19.15 9.72
CA SER A 196 37.66 -20.08 9.41
C SER A 196 38.85 -19.29 8.88
#